data_AF-A0A542AMA0-F1
#
_entry.id   AF-A0A542AMA0-F1
#
_cell.length_a   1.000
_cell.length_b   1.000
_cell.length_c   1.000
_cell.angle_alpha   90.00
_cell.angle_beta   90.00
_cell.angle_gamma   90.00
#
_symmetry.space_group_name_H-M   'P 1'
#
loop_
_entity.id
_entity.type
_entity.pdbx_description
1 polymer ?
#
loop_
_entity_poly.entity_id
_entity_poly.type
_entity_poly.pdbx_seq_one_letter_code
_entity_poly.pdbx_strand_id
1 'polypeptide(L)'
;MKRAIMVILAGALLFAAGCSASTPKSVDTGAVAEKLISSIRFADQMSKLDSKTALKLYGLDESTVSKSDIYESTGATAEEVAVFEAKDEASAGKVEEAAQSRIEDQRAGFTDYQPQEMAKLKSPVLVKNGKYVILCVSDDNAGAQKIIDGFLK
;
A
#
# COMPACT_ATOMS: atom_id res chain seq x y z
N MET A 1 3.57 -3.50 80.72
CA MET A 1 4.10 -2.16 80.40
C MET A 1 4.71 -2.18 79.01
N LYS A 2 4.21 -1.33 78.09
CA LYS A 2 4.88 -0.83 76.87
C LYS A 2 5.15 -1.87 75.76
N ARG A 3 4.80 -1.71 74.48
CA ARG A 3 4.09 -0.70 73.68
C ARG A 3 3.64 -1.42 72.40
N ALA A 4 2.40 -1.21 72.00
CA ALA A 4 1.92 -1.54 70.66
C ALA A 4 2.50 -0.54 69.65
N ILE A 5 3.03 -1.01 68.52
CA ILE A 5 3.19 -0.21 67.30
C ILE A 5 2.80 -1.08 66.10
N MET A 6 1.73 -0.64 65.43
CA MET A 6 1.26 -1.06 64.11
C MET A 6 2.33 -0.85 63.04
N VAL A 7 2.41 -1.76 62.06
CA VAL A 7 2.50 -1.36 60.65
C VAL A 7 1.67 -2.35 59.81
N ILE A 8 0.50 -1.88 59.38
CA ILE A 8 -0.26 -2.44 58.26
C ILE A 8 0.34 -1.81 57.00
N LEU A 9 0.79 -2.61 56.04
CA LEU A 9 0.83 -2.16 54.65
C LEU A 9 0.59 -3.34 53.72
N ALA A 10 -0.67 -3.49 53.33
CA ALA A 10 -1.08 -4.24 52.15
C ALA A 10 -0.58 -3.51 50.91
N GLY A 11 0.03 -4.26 49.99
CA GLY A 11 0.54 -3.75 48.72
C GLY A 11 0.66 -4.86 47.69
N ALA A 12 -0.42 -5.61 47.47
CA ALA A 12 -0.62 -6.33 46.22
C ALA A 12 -1.28 -5.34 45.26
N LEU A 13 -0.64 -5.03 44.12
CA LEU A 13 -1.29 -4.47 42.92
C LEU A 13 -0.32 -4.54 41.71
N LEU A 14 -0.58 -5.56 40.89
CA LEU A 14 -0.60 -5.55 39.42
C LEU A 14 0.65 -5.06 38.66
N PHE A 15 1.50 -6.03 38.28
CA PHE A 15 2.25 -5.95 37.03
C PHE A 15 1.28 -6.17 35.86
N ALA A 16 0.55 -5.14 35.46
CA ALA A 16 0.03 -5.06 34.10
C ALA A 16 1.20 -4.59 33.22
N ALA A 17 1.96 -5.53 32.69
CA ALA A 17 2.82 -5.28 31.54
C ALA A 17 1.88 -4.84 30.40
N GLY A 18 1.80 -3.52 30.20
CA GLY A 18 1.14 -2.92 29.06
C GLY A 18 1.83 -3.41 27.80
N CYS A 19 1.34 -4.51 27.25
CA CYS A 19 1.51 -4.83 25.86
C CYS A 19 0.79 -3.71 25.12
N SER A 20 1.53 -2.65 24.76
CA SER A 20 1.09 -1.72 23.73
C SER A 20 1.12 -2.51 22.42
N ALA A 21 0.16 -3.42 22.26
CA ALA A 21 -0.28 -3.88 20.97
C ALA A 21 -0.90 -2.65 20.32
N SER A 22 -0.05 -1.81 19.71
CA SER A 22 -0.47 -0.80 18.77
C SER A 22 -1.30 -1.54 17.73
N THR A 23 -2.61 -1.36 17.80
CA THR A 23 -3.54 -1.83 16.78
C THR A 23 -2.99 -1.36 15.43
N PRO A 24 -2.75 -2.27 14.47
CA PRO A 24 -2.28 -1.87 13.15
C PRO A 24 -3.25 -0.83 12.60
N LYS A 25 -2.74 0.36 12.32
CA LYS A 25 -3.54 1.45 11.77
C LYS A 25 -4.08 0.99 10.43
N SER A 26 -5.40 0.87 10.33
CA SER A 26 -6.05 0.52 9.07
C SER A 26 -5.83 1.67 8.09
N VAL A 27 -5.21 1.37 6.96
CA VAL A 27 -5.07 2.30 5.83
C VAL A 27 -6.34 2.22 4.98
N ASP A 28 -6.87 3.39 4.61
CA ASP A 28 -7.97 3.50 3.65
C ASP A 28 -7.39 3.50 2.23
N THR A 29 -7.57 2.38 1.51
CA THR A 29 -7.03 2.17 0.16
C THR A 29 -7.57 3.19 -0.85
N GLY A 30 -8.85 3.54 -0.74
CA GLY A 30 -9.50 4.51 -1.61
C GLY A 30 -8.93 5.91 -1.40
N ALA A 31 -8.77 6.32 -0.14
CA ALA A 31 -8.20 7.63 0.19
C ALA A 31 -6.74 7.77 -0.28
N VAL A 32 -5.93 6.71 -0.22
CA VAL A 32 -4.56 6.71 -0.78
C VAL A 32 -4.61 6.91 -2.29
N ALA A 33 -5.41 6.10 -3.00
CA ALA A 33 -5.50 6.14 -4.45
C ALA A 33 -6.01 7.51 -4.95
N GLU A 34 -7.07 8.03 -4.34
CA GLU A 34 -7.61 9.37 -4.64
C GLU A 34 -6.60 10.47 -4.36
N LYS A 35 -5.82 10.35 -3.28
CA LYS A 35 -4.79 11.35 -2.96
C LYS A 35 -3.67 11.35 -4.00
N LEU A 36 -3.21 10.18 -4.44
CA LEU A 36 -2.23 10.05 -5.51
C LEU A 36 -2.77 10.64 -6.82
N ILE A 37 -3.98 10.25 -7.24
CA ILE A 37 -4.62 10.72 -8.48
C ILE A 37 -4.83 12.23 -8.50
N SER A 38 -5.18 12.83 -7.37
CA SER A 38 -5.43 14.28 -7.28
C SER A 38 -4.17 15.14 -7.11
N SER A 39 -3.05 14.54 -6.66
CA SER A 39 -1.84 15.30 -6.29
C SER A 39 -0.66 15.07 -7.23
N ILE A 40 -0.59 13.92 -7.89
CA ILE A 40 0.43 13.59 -8.89
C ILE A 40 -0.10 13.98 -10.26
N ARG A 41 0.77 14.60 -11.08
CA ARG A 41 0.45 14.91 -12.46
C ARG A 41 0.72 13.67 -13.31
N PHE A 42 -0.33 13.21 -13.98
CA PHE A 42 -0.25 12.19 -15.03
C PHE A 42 -0.32 12.87 -16.41
N ALA A 43 0.38 12.32 -17.39
CA ALA A 43 0.40 12.77 -18.77
C ALA A 43 -0.86 12.35 -19.54
N ASP A 44 -1.50 11.26 -19.12
CA ASP A 44 -2.68 10.69 -19.72
C ASP A 44 -3.90 10.74 -18.78
N GLN A 45 -5.08 10.47 -19.34
CA GLN A 45 -6.31 10.35 -18.58
C GLN A 45 -6.27 9.07 -17.72
N MET A 46 -6.37 9.25 -16.41
CA MET A 46 -6.48 8.16 -15.45
C MET A 46 -7.95 7.80 -15.20
N SER A 47 -8.29 6.51 -15.30
CA SER A 47 -9.64 5.99 -15.08
C SER A 47 -9.66 4.91 -14.01
N LYS A 48 -10.63 4.98 -13.09
CA LYS A 48 -10.80 3.97 -12.04
C LYS A 48 -11.30 2.65 -12.66
N LEU A 49 -10.67 1.55 -12.30
CA LEU A 49 -11.11 0.21 -12.67
C LEU A 49 -12.07 -0.35 -11.62
N ASP A 50 -13.05 -1.14 -12.06
CA ASP A 50 -13.79 -1.99 -11.13
C ASP A 50 -12.87 -3.08 -10.56
N SER A 51 -13.11 -3.50 -9.31
CA SER A 51 -12.21 -4.41 -8.61
C SER A 51 -12.00 -5.75 -9.32
N LYS A 52 -13.00 -6.26 -10.04
CA LYS A 52 -12.86 -7.56 -10.74
C LYS A 52 -11.93 -7.43 -11.95
N THR A 53 -12.05 -6.35 -12.72
CA THR A 53 -11.14 -6.03 -13.83
C THR A 53 -9.74 -5.78 -13.29
N ALA A 54 -9.64 -5.01 -12.21
CA ALA A 54 -8.40 -4.66 -11.54
C ALA A 54 -7.62 -5.92 -11.07
N LEU A 55 -8.28 -6.87 -10.41
CA LEU A 55 -7.64 -8.11 -9.96
C LEU A 55 -7.19 -8.99 -11.13
N LYS A 56 -8.02 -9.11 -12.18
CA LYS A 56 -7.64 -9.87 -13.39
C LYS A 56 -6.41 -9.31 -14.07
N LEU A 57 -6.27 -7.98 -14.14
CA LEU A 57 -5.10 -7.31 -14.73
C LEU A 57 -3.79 -7.75 -14.05
N TYR A 58 -3.85 -8.07 -12.76
CA TYR A 58 -2.71 -8.52 -11.95
C TYR A 58 -2.63 -10.06 -11.83
N GLY A 59 -3.55 -10.82 -12.43
CA GLY A 59 -3.64 -12.26 -12.20
C GLY A 59 -4.00 -12.64 -10.76
N LEU A 60 -4.68 -11.75 -10.04
CA LEU A 60 -5.12 -11.92 -8.66
C LEU A 60 -6.62 -12.21 -8.57
N ASP A 61 -7.07 -12.58 -7.36
CA ASP A 61 -8.48 -12.76 -7.03
C ASP A 61 -8.80 -12.39 -5.58
N GLU A 62 -10.09 -12.47 -5.23
CA GLU A 62 -10.61 -12.14 -3.91
C GLU A 62 -10.16 -13.10 -2.78
N SER A 63 -9.50 -14.22 -3.11
CA SER A 63 -8.87 -15.10 -2.12
C SER A 63 -7.55 -14.52 -1.60
N THR A 64 -6.92 -13.63 -2.37
CA THR A 64 -5.64 -12.98 -2.02
C THR A 64 -5.83 -11.52 -1.59
N VAL A 65 -6.85 -10.83 -2.14
CA VAL A 65 -7.08 -9.40 -1.94
C VAL A 65 -8.41 -9.15 -1.22
N SER A 66 -8.40 -8.25 -0.23
CA SER A 66 -9.59 -7.76 0.48
C SER A 66 -10.18 -6.51 -0.16
N LYS A 67 -9.33 -5.58 -0.61
CA LYS A 67 -9.73 -4.36 -1.32
C LYS A 67 -8.69 -3.99 -2.38
N SER A 68 -9.16 -3.38 -3.46
CA SER A 68 -8.33 -2.86 -4.53
C SER A 68 -8.91 -1.54 -5.04
N ASP A 69 -8.09 -0.49 -5.04
CA ASP A 69 -8.39 0.81 -5.64
C ASP A 69 -7.34 1.10 -6.71
N ILE A 70 -7.71 0.89 -7.97
CA ILE A 70 -6.79 0.96 -9.12
C ILE A 70 -7.28 2.00 -10.12
N TYR A 71 -6.34 2.77 -10.62
CA TYR A 71 -6.50 3.69 -11.74
C TYR A 71 -5.45 3.38 -12.78
N GLU A 72 -5.86 3.30 -14.04
CA GLU A 72 -4.99 3.05 -15.18
C GLU A 72 -5.15 4.18 -16.20
N SER A 73 -4.08 4.46 -16.94
CA SER A 73 -4.12 5.34 -18.12
C SER A 73 -4.99 4.76 -19.24
N THR A 74 -5.01 5.40 -20.41
CA THR A 74 -5.72 4.89 -21.59
C THR A 74 -5.03 3.68 -22.25
N GLY A 75 -3.85 3.28 -21.76
CA GLY A 75 -2.95 2.33 -22.39
C GLY A 75 -1.97 2.98 -23.39
N ALA A 76 -2.10 4.27 -23.67
CA ALA A 76 -1.13 5.03 -24.46
C ALA A 76 0.16 5.33 -23.67
N THR A 77 0.07 5.33 -22.34
CA THR A 77 1.19 5.53 -21.39
C THR A 77 1.23 4.39 -20.37
N ALA A 78 2.34 4.24 -19.66
CA ALA A 78 2.50 3.26 -18.59
C ALA A 78 1.94 3.72 -17.23
N GLU A 79 1.18 4.82 -17.21
CA GLU A 79 0.77 5.45 -15.95
C GLU A 79 -0.29 4.64 -15.22
N GLU A 80 -0.04 4.39 -13.93
CA GLU A 80 -0.86 3.51 -13.11
C GLU A 80 -0.76 3.90 -11.63
N VAL A 81 -1.88 3.81 -10.92
CA VAL A 81 -1.94 3.84 -9.44
C VAL A 81 -2.72 2.60 -9.01
N ALA A 82 -2.08 1.72 -8.24
CA ALA A 82 -2.75 0.54 -7.70
C ALA A 82 -2.52 0.45 -6.19
N VAL A 83 -3.60 0.44 -5.43
CA VAL A 83 -3.57 0.31 -3.97
C VAL A 83 -4.34 -0.93 -3.56
N PHE A 84 -3.65 -1.87 -2.93
CA PHE A 84 -4.22 -3.12 -2.47
C PHE A 84 -4.18 -3.23 -0.95
N GLU A 85 -5.26 -3.77 -0.39
CA GLU A 85 -5.27 -4.38 0.94
C GLU A 85 -5.39 -5.90 0.75
N ALA A 86 -4.33 -6.65 1.03
CA ALA A 86 -4.33 -8.10 0.99
C ALA A 86 -5.10 -8.71 2.16
N LYS A 87 -5.39 -10.02 2.10
CA LYS A 87 -6.02 -10.75 3.22
C LYS A 87 -5.16 -10.75 4.47
N ASP A 88 -3.85 -10.88 4.28
CA ASP A 88 -2.82 -10.93 5.32
C ASP A 88 -1.46 -10.56 4.72
N GLU A 89 -0.41 -10.54 5.54
CA GLU A 89 0.94 -10.19 5.12
C GLU A 89 1.55 -11.21 4.13
N ALA A 90 1.18 -12.49 4.24
CA ALA A 90 1.64 -13.51 3.30
C ALA A 90 1.05 -13.28 1.90
N SER A 91 -0.25 -12.96 1.86
CA SER A 91 -0.96 -12.59 0.65
C SER A 91 -0.44 -11.28 0.07
N ALA A 92 -0.02 -10.32 0.90
CA ALA A 92 0.64 -9.11 0.43
C ALA A 92 1.95 -9.38 -0.31
N GLY A 93 2.70 -10.44 0.08
CA GLY A 93 3.84 -10.91 -0.70
C GLY A 93 3.46 -11.33 -2.13
N LYS A 94 2.37 -12.08 -2.28
CA LYS A 94 1.85 -12.47 -3.62
C LYS A 94 1.38 -11.27 -4.43
N VAL A 95 0.75 -10.29 -3.78
CA VAL A 95 0.32 -9.05 -4.44
C VAL A 95 1.52 -8.22 -4.91
N GLU A 96 2.58 -8.15 -4.11
CA GLU A 96 3.83 -7.48 -4.49
C GLU A 96 4.50 -8.16 -5.69
N GLU A 97 4.55 -9.49 -5.72
CA GLU A 97 5.04 -10.26 -6.86
C GLU A 97 4.22 -10.00 -8.13
N ALA A 98 2.88 -9.97 -8.01
CA ALA A 98 1.98 -9.64 -9.11
C ALA A 98 2.20 -8.20 -9.63
N ALA A 99 2.39 -7.24 -8.72
CA ALA A 99 2.70 -5.86 -9.09
C ALA A 99 4.06 -5.73 -9.79
N GLN A 100 5.07 -6.49 -9.36
CA GLN A 100 6.35 -6.56 -10.05
C GLN A 100 6.20 -7.16 -11.45
N SER A 101 5.44 -8.25 -11.60
CA SER A 101 5.13 -8.82 -12.93
C SER A 101 4.43 -7.81 -13.83
N ARG A 102 3.46 -7.05 -13.31
CA ARG A 102 2.77 -5.99 -14.05
C ARG A 102 3.74 -4.93 -14.55
N ILE A 103 4.72 -4.52 -13.75
CA ILE A 103 5.76 -3.56 -14.16
C ILE A 103 6.61 -4.14 -15.31
N GLU A 104 7.02 -5.41 -15.20
CA GLU A 104 7.83 -6.05 -16.26
C GLU A 104 7.03 -6.25 -17.56
N ASP A 105 5.74 -6.58 -17.47
CA ASP A 105 4.86 -6.68 -18.64
C ASP A 105 4.70 -5.32 -19.34
N GLN A 106 4.55 -4.23 -18.56
CA GLN A 106 4.53 -2.87 -19.13
C GLN A 106 5.87 -2.51 -19.78
N ARG A 107 6.99 -2.86 -19.16
CA ARG A 107 8.33 -2.65 -19.75
C ARG A 107 8.45 -3.37 -21.08
N ALA A 108 8.08 -4.65 -21.13
CA ALA A 108 8.11 -5.43 -22.36
C ALA A 108 7.21 -4.80 -23.44
N GLY A 109 6.00 -4.37 -23.07
CA GLY A 109 5.04 -3.75 -24.00
C GLY A 109 5.50 -2.41 -24.57
N PHE A 110 6.21 -1.59 -23.80
CA PHE A 110 6.63 -0.24 -24.21
C PHE A 110 8.07 -0.15 -24.75
N THR A 111 8.94 -1.14 -24.49
CA THR A 111 10.36 -1.09 -24.87
C THR A 111 10.56 -0.78 -26.36
N ASP A 112 9.81 -1.43 -27.24
CA ASP A 112 9.97 -1.27 -28.69
C ASP A 112 9.06 -0.17 -29.28
N TYR A 113 8.10 0.33 -28.52
CA TYR A 113 7.01 1.18 -29.04
C TYR A 113 7.02 2.61 -28.52
N GLN A 114 7.30 2.82 -27.23
CA GLN A 114 7.32 4.15 -26.58
C GLN A 114 8.47 4.22 -25.57
N PRO A 115 9.73 4.42 -26.02
CA PRO A 115 10.89 4.46 -25.13
C PRO A 115 10.82 5.53 -24.03
N GLN A 116 10.00 6.57 -24.21
CA GLN A 116 9.80 7.61 -23.19
C GLN A 116 9.13 7.05 -21.92
N GLU A 117 8.22 6.08 -22.05
CA GLU A 117 7.54 5.46 -20.90
C GLU A 117 8.49 4.59 -20.07
N MET A 118 9.60 4.14 -20.65
CA MET A 118 10.62 3.36 -19.94
C MET A 118 11.28 4.16 -18.80
N ALA A 119 11.29 5.50 -18.89
CA ALA A 119 11.81 6.34 -17.81
C ALA A 119 10.96 6.21 -16.54
N LYS A 120 9.63 6.20 -16.67
CA LYS A 120 8.67 6.01 -15.57
C LYS A 120 8.79 4.60 -14.98
N LEU A 121 8.91 3.61 -15.86
CA LEU A 121 8.98 2.20 -15.48
C LEU A 121 10.33 1.77 -14.90
N LYS A 122 11.41 2.56 -15.05
CA LYS A 122 12.75 2.21 -14.54
C LYS A 122 12.79 2.07 -13.02
N SER A 123 12.09 2.95 -12.31
CA SER A 123 12.07 2.96 -10.83
C SER A 123 10.73 3.48 -10.31
N PRO A 124 9.59 2.84 -10.66
CA PRO A 124 8.29 3.23 -10.15
C PRO A 124 8.25 3.05 -8.64
N VAL A 125 7.33 3.74 -7.98
CA VAL A 125 7.13 3.57 -6.55
C VAL A 125 6.34 2.29 -6.31
N LEU A 126 6.98 1.27 -5.75
CA LEU A 126 6.33 0.04 -5.29
C LEU A 126 6.65 -0.16 -3.80
N VAL A 127 5.62 -0.15 -2.96
CA VAL A 127 5.76 -0.23 -1.50
C VAL A 127 4.86 -1.32 -0.95
N LYS A 128 5.42 -2.22 -0.14
CA LYS A 128 4.68 -3.13 0.73
C LYS A 128 4.85 -2.72 2.19
N ASN A 129 3.75 -2.61 2.93
CA ASN A 129 3.76 -2.35 4.37
C ASN A 129 2.64 -3.16 5.05
N GLY A 130 3.03 -4.18 5.82
CA GLY A 130 2.09 -5.15 6.38
C GLY A 130 1.26 -5.81 5.27
N LYS A 131 -0.07 -5.70 5.37
CA LYS A 131 -1.01 -6.23 4.36
C LYS A 131 -1.24 -5.31 3.15
N TYR A 132 -0.59 -4.15 3.08
CA TYR A 132 -0.83 -3.16 2.02
C TYR A 132 0.27 -3.20 0.97
N VAL A 133 -0.12 -3.13 -0.30
CA VAL A 133 0.79 -3.00 -1.45
C VAL A 133 0.33 -1.82 -2.30
N ILE A 134 1.23 -0.90 -2.60
CA ILE A 134 0.93 0.31 -3.36
C ILE A 134 1.94 0.45 -4.50
N LEU A 135 1.43 0.56 -5.72
CA LEU A 135 2.17 0.90 -6.93
C LEU A 135 1.75 2.29 -7.43
N CYS A 136 2.72 3.12 -7.78
CA CYS A 136 2.52 4.32 -8.56
C CYS A 136 3.59 4.42 -9.66
N VAL A 137 3.14 4.35 -10.91
CA VAL A 137 3.95 4.62 -12.11
C VAL A 137 3.61 6.02 -12.58
N SER A 138 4.56 6.95 -12.46
CA SER A 138 4.36 8.36 -12.80
C SER A 138 5.69 9.03 -13.15
N ASP A 139 5.64 10.31 -13.55
CA ASP A 139 6.82 11.15 -13.70
C ASP A 139 7.32 11.75 -12.37
N ASP A 140 6.54 11.67 -11.27
CA ASP A 140 6.87 12.24 -9.96
C ASP A 140 6.91 11.19 -8.84
N ASN A 141 7.92 10.32 -8.91
CA ASN A 141 8.10 9.24 -7.93
C ASN A 141 8.39 9.77 -6.52
N ALA A 142 9.06 10.93 -6.39
CA ALA A 142 9.34 11.52 -5.08
C ALA A 142 8.07 12.05 -4.41
N GLY A 143 7.20 12.73 -5.17
CA GLY A 143 5.88 13.15 -4.71
C GLY A 143 5.01 11.96 -4.33
N ALA A 144 4.97 10.93 -5.17
CA ALA A 144 4.19 9.72 -4.92
C ALA A 144 4.64 9.00 -3.63
N GLN A 145 5.96 8.78 -3.47
CA GLN A 145 6.52 8.18 -2.26
C GLN A 145 6.16 8.97 -1.01
N LYS A 146 6.28 10.30 -1.04
CA LYS A 146 5.96 11.16 0.11
C LYS A 146 4.49 11.05 0.51
N ILE A 147 3.58 10.95 -0.45
CA ILE A 147 2.15 10.75 -0.19
C ILE A 147 1.93 9.39 0.47
N ILE A 148 2.48 8.33 -0.11
CA ILE A 148 2.37 6.95 0.37
C ILE A 148 2.88 6.84 1.82
N ASP A 149 4.08 7.35 2.09
CA ASP A 149 4.66 7.38 3.43
C ASP A 149 3.77 8.13 4.44
N GLY A 150 3.01 9.14 3.99
CA GLY A 150 2.07 9.87 4.83
C GLY A 150 0.91 9.01 5.33
N PHE A 151 0.46 8.03 4.54
CA PHE A 151 -0.62 7.11 4.91
C PHE A 151 -0.13 5.89 5.69
N LEU A 152 1.12 5.47 5.48
CA LEU A 152 1.70 4.27 6.09
C LEU A 152 2.33 4.50 7.47
N LYS A 153 2.35 5.75 7.95
CA LYS A 153 2.83 6.15 9.29
C LYS A 153 1.81 5.94 10.42
#